data_AF-A0AAP3EW90-F1
#
_entry.id   AF-A0AAP3EW90-F1
#
_cell.length_a   1.000
_cell.length_b   1.000
_cell.length_c   1.000
_cell.angle_alpha   90.00
_cell.angle_beta   90.00
_cell.angle_gamma   90.00
#
_symmetry.space_group_name_H-M   'P 1'
#
loop_
_entity.id
_entity.type
_entity.pdbx_description
1 polymer ?
#
loop_
_entity_poly.entity_id
_entity_poly.type
_entity_poly.pdbx_seq_one_letter_code
_entity_poly.pdbx_strand_id
1 'polypeptide(L)'
;MAQENTISVNFSTEEIKKVKDAISTIAGVLEGKVKSLTPTERQGFGRVKYEKEVWIDRVKLQMDANPTKVPAYVDKTEFDQDYAAHKQLNELINLLDQQLQLMKDTNLLLGYDLDGAALMFYRAIKVAATNNDPGAGTIYTDLKQQYPGGRAKAPVAKPSEPTN
;
A
#
# COMPACT_ATOMS: atom_id res chain seq x y z
N MET A 1 10.49 -26.05 -17.88
CA MET A 1 10.33 -24.78 -18.61
C MET A 1 10.83 -23.68 -17.70
N ALA A 2 11.74 -22.82 -18.16
CA ALA A 2 12.14 -21.65 -17.40
C ALA A 2 10.95 -20.68 -17.30
N GLN A 3 10.79 -20.00 -16.17
CA GLN A 3 9.84 -18.89 -16.08
C GLN A 3 10.30 -17.78 -17.03
N GLU A 4 9.38 -17.27 -17.86
CA GLU A 4 9.64 -16.08 -18.65
C GLU A 4 9.59 -14.85 -17.74
N ASN A 5 10.56 -13.94 -17.90
CA ASN A 5 10.64 -12.72 -17.11
C ASN A 5 9.54 -11.75 -17.53
N THR A 6 8.65 -11.38 -16.60
CA THR A 6 7.46 -10.58 -16.89
C THR A 6 7.79 -9.11 -17.07
N ILE A 7 8.78 -8.59 -16.34
CA ILE A 7 9.23 -7.19 -16.46
C ILE A 7 10.73 -7.02 -16.17
N SER A 8 11.38 -6.01 -16.76
CA SER A 8 12.75 -5.62 -16.44
C SER A 8 12.81 -4.11 -16.20
N VAL A 9 13.03 -3.72 -14.95
CA VAL A 9 13.18 -2.32 -14.52
C VAL A 9 14.33 -2.20 -13.54
N ASN A 10 15.04 -1.08 -13.58
CA ASN A 10 16.08 -0.73 -12.63
C ASN A 10 15.93 0.75 -12.26
N PHE A 11 16.25 1.08 -11.01
CA PHE A 11 16.26 2.44 -10.51
C PHE A 11 17.66 2.82 -10.07
N SER A 12 18.21 3.89 -10.65
CA SER A 12 19.46 4.48 -10.19
C SER A 12 19.28 5.13 -8.81
N THR A 13 20.39 5.27 -8.08
CA THR A 13 20.41 5.98 -6.79
C THR A 13 19.91 7.42 -6.94
N GLU A 14 20.18 8.07 -8.07
CA GLU A 14 19.73 9.44 -8.35
C GLU A 14 18.21 9.51 -8.56
N GLU A 15 17.62 8.56 -9.28
CA GLU A 15 16.16 8.50 -9.49
C GLU A 15 15.42 8.26 -8.17
N ILE A 16 15.89 7.32 -7.35
CA ILE A 16 15.32 7.08 -6.02
C ILE A 16 15.43 8.31 -5.13
N LYS A 17 16.56 9.01 -5.19
CA LYS A 17 16.74 10.27 -4.45
C LYS A 17 15.72 11.32 -4.91
N LYS A 18 15.54 11.52 -6.22
CA LYS A 18 14.56 12.48 -6.77
C LYS A 18 13.14 12.18 -6.30
N VAL A 19 12.72 10.90 -6.29
CA VAL A 19 11.40 10.51 -5.79
C VAL A 19 11.26 10.81 -4.29
N LYS A 20 12.27 10.50 -3.48
CA LYS A 20 12.26 10.79 -2.02
C LYS A 20 12.22 12.29 -1.72
N ASP A 21 12.97 13.09 -2.47
CA ASP A 21 12.98 14.54 -2.34
C ASP A 21 11.62 15.14 -2.74
N ALA A 22 10.99 14.62 -3.79
CA ALA A 22 9.65 15.03 -4.20
C ALA A 22 8.59 14.71 -3.13
N ILE A 23 8.63 13.51 -2.54
CA ILE A 23 7.73 13.13 -1.43
C ILE A 23 7.94 14.05 -0.23
N SER A 24 9.19 14.37 0.11
CA SER A 24 9.53 15.27 1.21
C SER A 24 9.03 16.70 0.95
N THR A 25 9.13 17.16 -0.29
CA THR A 25 8.62 18.46 -0.73
C THR A 25 7.10 18.52 -0.59
N ILE A 26 6.39 17.48 -1.03
CA ILE A 26 4.93 17.36 -0.89
C ILE A 26 4.55 17.40 0.60
N ALA A 27 5.24 16.63 1.44
CA ALA A 27 4.98 16.61 2.88
C ALA A 27 5.16 18.00 3.52
N GLY A 28 6.23 18.73 3.16
CA GLY A 28 6.46 20.10 3.65
C GLY A 28 5.38 21.10 3.22
N VAL A 29 4.88 21.01 1.98
CA VAL A 29 3.81 21.90 1.50
C VAL A 29 2.47 21.66 2.23
N LEU A 30 2.22 20.42 2.64
CA LEU A 30 1.01 19.99 3.33
C LEU A 30 1.09 20.19 4.85
N GLU A 31 2.26 20.54 5.39
CA GLU A 31 2.45 20.76 6.82
C GLU A 31 1.48 21.83 7.36
N GLY A 32 0.84 21.51 8.49
CA GLY A 32 -0.19 22.37 9.09
C GLY A 32 -1.55 22.39 8.37
N LYS A 33 -1.68 21.79 7.19
CA LYS A 33 -2.93 21.76 6.39
C LYS A 33 -3.62 20.40 6.39
N VAL A 34 -2.86 19.32 6.58
CA VAL A 34 -3.40 17.96 6.64
C VAL A 34 -3.37 17.40 8.05
N LYS A 35 -4.30 16.50 8.36
CA LYS A 35 -4.41 15.83 9.65
C LYS A 35 -4.45 14.32 9.47
N SER A 36 -3.76 13.60 10.35
CA SER A 36 -3.88 12.15 10.44
C SER A 36 -5.06 11.78 11.33
N LEU A 37 -5.82 10.75 10.92
CA LEU A 37 -6.87 10.15 11.72
C LEU A 37 -6.50 8.70 12.00
N THR A 38 -6.65 8.29 13.26
CA THR A 38 -6.60 6.88 13.65
C THR A 38 -7.74 6.09 12.98
N PRO A 39 -7.62 4.75 12.90
CA PRO A 39 -8.71 3.92 12.39
C PRO A 39 -10.05 4.15 13.12
N THR A 40 -10.01 4.36 14.44
CA THR A 40 -11.19 4.63 15.27
C THR A 40 -11.81 5.99 14.99
N GLU A 41 -11.01 7.07 14.94
CA GLU A 41 -11.51 8.41 14.60
C GLU A 41 -12.14 8.42 13.21
N ARG A 42 -11.53 7.73 12.25
CA ARG A 42 -12.04 7.63 10.88
C ARG A 42 -13.42 6.99 10.81
N GLN A 43 -13.73 6.02 11.67
CA GLN A 43 -15.06 5.39 11.72
C GLN A 43 -16.15 6.35 12.21
N GLY A 44 -15.79 7.36 13.00
CA GLY A 44 -16.71 8.39 13.49
C GLY A 44 -17.19 9.36 12.41
N PHE A 45 -16.52 9.42 11.26
CA PHE A 45 -16.86 10.34 10.17
C PHE A 45 -17.49 9.60 8.98
N GLY A 46 -18.63 10.10 8.52
CA GLY A 46 -19.28 9.61 7.31
C GLY A 46 -18.46 9.95 6.07
N ARG A 47 -18.18 8.96 5.23
CA ARG A 47 -17.53 9.18 3.93
C ARG A 47 -18.44 9.92 2.97
N VAL A 48 -17.90 10.95 2.31
CA VAL A 48 -18.49 11.51 1.10
C VAL A 48 -18.08 10.60 -0.06
N LYS A 49 -19.07 9.96 -0.69
CA LYS A 49 -18.89 9.16 -1.90
C LYS A 49 -19.40 9.95 -3.11
N TYR A 50 -19.22 9.41 -4.30
CA TYR A 50 -19.59 10.07 -5.56
C TYR A 50 -21.01 10.68 -5.56
N GLU A 51 -22.03 9.95 -5.09
CA GLU A 51 -23.40 10.46 -5.08
C GLU A 51 -23.55 11.68 -4.15
N LYS A 52 -22.82 11.69 -3.02
CA LYS A 52 -22.81 12.83 -2.11
C LYS A 52 -22.00 14.00 -2.66
N GLU A 53 -20.92 13.77 -3.41
CA GLU A 53 -20.21 14.84 -4.12
C GLU A 53 -21.15 15.60 -5.04
N VAL A 54 -21.89 14.87 -5.88
CA VAL A 54 -22.85 15.45 -6.83
C VAL A 54 -23.94 16.23 -6.10
N TRP A 55 -24.38 15.74 -4.94
CA TRP A 55 -25.34 16.46 -4.11
C TRP A 55 -24.75 17.77 -3.53
N ILE A 56 -23.51 17.73 -3.02
CA ILE A 56 -22.81 18.93 -2.50
C ILE A 56 -22.64 19.98 -3.60
N ASP A 57 -22.24 19.57 -4.81
CA ASP A 57 -22.07 20.47 -5.95
C ASP A 57 -23.39 21.17 -6.31
N ARG A 58 -24.51 20.43 -6.27
CA ARG A 58 -25.86 21.00 -6.47
C ARG A 58 -26.27 21.94 -5.35
N VAL A 59 -25.99 21.59 -4.10
CA VAL A 59 -26.26 22.46 -2.94
C VAL A 59 -25.51 23.78 -3.08
N LYS A 60 -24.20 23.72 -3.38
CA LYS A 60 -23.40 24.92 -3.61
C LYS A 60 -24.00 25.80 -4.70
N LEU A 61 -24.35 25.21 -5.85
CA LEU A 61 -24.99 25.94 -6.95
C LEU A 61 -26.28 26.65 -6.51
N GLN A 62 -27.12 25.98 -5.71
CA GLN A 62 -28.37 26.56 -5.21
C GLN A 62 -28.13 27.66 -4.18
N MET A 63 -27.14 27.52 -3.30
CA MET A 63 -26.75 28.54 -2.33
C MET A 63 -26.21 29.79 -3.03
N ASP A 64 -25.39 29.61 -4.07
CA ASP A 64 -24.83 30.70 -4.88
C ASP A 64 -25.93 31.43 -5.67
N ALA A 65 -26.91 30.71 -6.22
CA ALA A 65 -28.03 31.30 -6.96
C ALA A 65 -29.08 31.97 -6.07
N ASN A 66 -29.20 31.56 -4.80
CA ASN A 66 -30.26 32.01 -3.88
C ASN A 66 -29.70 32.46 -2.52
N PRO A 67 -28.86 33.52 -2.46
CA PRO A 67 -28.17 33.93 -1.24
C PRO A 67 -29.14 34.29 -0.09
N THR A 68 -30.32 34.84 -0.41
CA THR A 68 -31.35 35.18 0.59
C THR A 68 -32.05 33.96 1.21
N LYS A 69 -31.86 32.77 0.63
CA LYS A 69 -32.39 31.50 1.14
C LYS A 69 -31.38 30.73 1.97
N VAL A 70 -30.12 31.16 2.00
CA VAL A 70 -29.09 30.57 2.87
C VAL A 70 -29.44 30.92 4.32
N PRO A 71 -29.68 29.92 5.19
CA PRO A 71 -30.01 30.20 6.58
C PRO A 71 -28.86 30.90 7.30
N ALA A 72 -29.16 31.83 8.21
CA ALA A 72 -28.16 32.63 8.91
C ALA A 72 -27.20 31.82 9.81
N TYR A 73 -27.57 30.59 10.18
CA TYR A 73 -26.72 29.67 10.94
C TYR A 73 -25.74 28.87 10.05
N VAL A 74 -25.85 28.98 8.73
CA VAL A 74 -24.90 28.37 7.81
C VAL A 74 -23.82 29.40 7.48
N ASP A 75 -22.59 29.14 7.90
CA ASP A 75 -21.45 29.93 7.46
C ASP A 75 -21.12 29.61 6.01
N LYS A 76 -21.62 30.44 5.10
CA LYS A 76 -21.39 30.29 3.66
C LYS A 76 -19.93 30.50 3.28
N THR A 77 -19.22 31.37 3.99
CA THR A 77 -17.83 31.68 3.70
C THR A 77 -16.96 30.47 4.01
N GLU A 78 -17.14 29.88 5.19
CA GLU A 78 -16.44 28.65 5.58
C GLU A 78 -16.80 27.49 4.63
N PHE A 79 -18.08 27.31 4.31
CA PHE A 79 -18.51 26.29 3.35
C PHE A 79 -17.80 26.40 1.99
N ASP A 80 -17.63 27.62 1.46
CA ASP A 80 -16.94 27.82 0.18
C ASP A 80 -15.44 27.49 0.28
N GLN A 81 -14.80 27.82 1.41
CA GLN A 81 -13.41 27.50 1.65
C GLN A 81 -13.20 25.98 1.74
N ASP A 82 -14.04 25.30 2.52
CA ASP A 82 -14.04 23.84 2.64
C ASP A 82 -14.30 23.15 1.31
N TYR A 83 -15.29 23.63 0.55
CA TYR A 83 -15.62 23.10 -0.77
C TYR A 83 -14.42 23.18 -1.71
N ALA A 84 -13.75 24.34 -1.78
CA ALA A 84 -12.59 24.54 -2.63
C ALA A 84 -11.41 23.65 -2.20
N ALA A 85 -11.07 23.64 -0.92
CA ALA A 85 -9.99 22.83 -0.37
C ALA A 85 -10.23 21.32 -0.59
N HIS A 86 -11.48 20.87 -0.42
CA HIS A 86 -11.86 19.48 -0.64
C HIS A 86 -11.68 19.05 -2.10
N LYS A 87 -12.11 19.87 -3.07
CA LYS A 87 -11.89 19.55 -4.50
C LYS A 87 -10.40 19.52 -4.85
N GLN A 88 -9.61 20.47 -4.36
CA GLN A 88 -8.16 20.50 -4.55
C GLN A 88 -7.48 19.27 -3.95
N LEU A 89 -7.86 18.85 -2.74
CA LEU A 89 -7.34 17.63 -2.13
C LEU A 89 -7.71 16.38 -2.93
N ASN A 90 -8.95 16.26 -3.40
CA ASN A 90 -9.38 15.12 -4.21
C ASN A 90 -8.58 15.02 -5.52
N GLU A 91 -8.26 16.13 -6.16
CA GLU A 91 -7.39 16.16 -7.34
C GLU A 91 -5.97 15.64 -7.02
N LEU A 92 -5.34 16.16 -5.97
CA LEU A 92 -4.00 15.74 -5.55
C LEU A 92 -3.96 14.26 -5.13
N ILE A 93 -4.97 13.80 -4.40
CA ILE A 93 -5.11 12.40 -3.99
C ILE A 93 -5.18 11.51 -5.23
N ASN A 94 -5.98 11.86 -6.23
CA ASN A 94 -6.09 11.07 -7.45
C ASN A 94 -4.75 10.97 -8.21
N LEU A 95 -4.00 12.07 -8.30
CA LEU A 95 -2.68 12.07 -8.95
C LEU A 95 -1.69 11.17 -8.22
N LEU A 96 -1.66 11.24 -6.88
CA LEU A 96 -0.78 10.41 -6.06
C LEU A 96 -1.19 8.93 -6.09
N ASP A 97 -2.48 8.64 -6.04
CA ASP A 97 -3.01 7.28 -6.10
C ASP A 97 -2.68 6.60 -7.43
N GLN A 98 -2.77 7.32 -8.57
CA GLN A 98 -2.38 6.78 -9.87
C GLN A 98 -0.91 6.32 -9.88
N GLN A 99 0.01 7.17 -9.40
CA GLN A 99 1.43 6.81 -9.34
C GLN A 99 1.68 5.66 -8.35
N LEU A 100 1.00 5.69 -7.19
CA LEU A 100 1.11 4.63 -6.19
C LEU A 100 0.61 3.28 -6.73
N GLN A 101 -0.46 3.26 -7.54
CA GLN A 101 -0.93 2.03 -8.16
C GLN A 101 0.07 1.48 -9.18
N LEU A 102 0.64 2.33 -10.05
CA LEU A 102 1.69 1.90 -10.99
C LEU A 102 2.90 1.31 -10.27
N MET A 103 3.31 1.90 -9.14
CA MET A 103 4.38 1.37 -8.31
C MET A 103 4.02 0.00 -7.71
N LYS A 104 2.79 -0.16 -7.20
CA LYS A 104 2.31 -1.44 -6.64
C LYS A 104 2.24 -2.53 -7.71
N ASP A 105 1.71 -2.23 -8.88
CA ASP A 105 1.59 -3.18 -9.99
C ASP A 105 2.98 -3.61 -10.47
N THR A 106 3.90 -2.67 -10.65
CA THR A 106 5.30 -2.97 -11.01
C THR A 106 5.97 -3.84 -9.96
N ASN A 107 5.79 -3.53 -8.67
CA ASN A 107 6.36 -4.30 -7.58
C ASN A 107 5.74 -5.71 -7.46
N LEU A 108 4.46 -5.86 -7.80
CA LEU A 108 3.80 -7.17 -7.88
C LEU A 108 4.43 -8.02 -8.99
N LEU A 109 4.64 -7.46 -10.18
CA LEU A 109 5.28 -8.16 -11.30
C LEU A 109 6.72 -8.58 -10.96
N LEU A 110 7.51 -7.67 -10.38
CA LEU A 110 8.86 -7.99 -9.89
C LEU A 110 8.83 -9.11 -8.84
N GLY A 111 7.89 -9.07 -7.90
CA GLY A 111 7.72 -10.11 -6.89
C GLY A 111 7.38 -11.48 -7.49
N TYR A 112 6.54 -11.51 -8.53
CA TYR A 112 6.19 -12.73 -9.26
C TYR A 112 7.40 -13.34 -9.99
N ASP A 113 8.22 -12.51 -10.64
CA ASP A 113 9.45 -12.95 -11.30
C ASP A 113 10.48 -13.48 -10.28
N LEU A 114 10.63 -12.79 -9.15
CA LEU A 114 11.51 -13.22 -8.05
C LEU A 114 11.06 -14.55 -7.43
N ASP A 115 9.77 -14.72 -7.17
CA ASP A 115 9.24 -15.93 -6.52
C ASP A 115 9.49 -17.19 -7.36
N GLY A 116 9.16 -17.16 -8.65
CA GLY A 116 9.35 -18.36 -9.46
C GLY A 116 10.82 -18.61 -9.82
N ALA A 117 11.68 -17.59 -9.91
CA ALA A 117 13.13 -17.77 -9.98
C ALA A 117 13.68 -18.43 -8.70
N ALA A 118 13.25 -17.98 -7.52
CA ALA A 118 13.61 -18.57 -6.24
C ALA A 118 13.13 -20.04 -6.14
N LEU A 119 11.92 -20.33 -6.61
CA LEU A 119 11.36 -21.68 -6.65
C LEU A 119 12.15 -22.61 -7.58
N MET A 120 12.57 -22.13 -8.75
CA MET A 120 13.43 -22.89 -9.66
C MET A 120 14.76 -23.22 -9.00
N PHE A 121 15.41 -22.25 -8.35
CA PHE A 121 16.66 -22.47 -7.63
C PHE A 121 16.50 -23.48 -6.49
N TYR A 122 15.46 -23.32 -5.66
CA TYR A 122 15.16 -24.24 -4.57
C TYR A 122 14.97 -25.69 -5.06
N ARG A 123 14.25 -25.89 -6.17
CA ARG A 123 14.05 -27.21 -6.79
C ARG A 123 15.36 -27.79 -7.31
N ALA A 124 16.21 -26.99 -7.95
CA ALA A 124 17.52 -27.41 -8.43
C ALA A 124 18.42 -27.86 -7.27
N ILE A 125 18.47 -27.08 -6.19
CA ILE A 125 19.24 -27.40 -4.99
C ILE A 125 18.73 -28.69 -4.32
N LYS A 126 17.41 -28.92 -4.29
CA LYS A 126 16.85 -30.19 -3.79
C LYS A 126 17.35 -31.40 -4.57
N VAL A 127 17.41 -31.31 -5.90
CA VAL A 127 17.94 -32.39 -6.76
C VAL A 127 19.43 -32.59 -6.50
N ALA A 128 20.22 -31.51 -6.48
CA ALA A 128 21.65 -31.55 -6.19
C ALA A 128 21.94 -32.19 -4.81
N ALA A 129 21.18 -31.83 -3.78
CA ALA A 129 21.27 -32.44 -2.46
C ALA A 129 20.99 -33.95 -2.48
N THR A 130 20.02 -34.40 -3.29
CA THR A 130 19.70 -35.83 -3.46
C THR A 130 20.83 -36.60 -4.16
N ASN A 131 21.56 -35.92 -5.05
CA ASN A 131 22.73 -36.47 -5.73
C ASN A 131 24.03 -36.38 -4.90
N ASN A 132 23.95 -35.92 -3.64
CA ASN A 132 25.10 -35.67 -2.75
C ASN A 132 26.12 -34.67 -3.30
N ASP A 133 25.67 -33.66 -4.06
CA ASP A 133 26.54 -32.56 -4.46
C ASP A 133 27.07 -31.83 -3.21
N PRO A 134 28.39 -31.59 -3.12
CA PRO A 134 29.00 -30.92 -1.97
C PRO A 134 28.32 -29.58 -1.66
N GLY A 135 27.90 -29.39 -0.40
CA GLY A 135 27.27 -28.14 0.08
C GLY A 135 25.77 -27.98 -0.25
N ALA A 136 25.23 -28.72 -1.22
CA ALA A 136 23.82 -28.60 -1.61
C ALA A 136 22.85 -29.01 -0.49
N GLY A 137 23.20 -30.03 0.31
CA GLY A 137 22.37 -30.47 1.45
C GLY A 137 22.18 -29.41 2.53
N THR A 138 23.23 -28.61 2.81
CA THR A 138 23.17 -27.50 3.77
C THR A 138 22.26 -26.40 3.25
N ILE A 139 22.44 -25.97 2.00
CA ILE A 139 21.61 -24.94 1.36
C ILE A 139 20.15 -25.39 1.29
N TYR A 140 19.89 -26.65 0.92
CA TYR A 140 18.54 -27.19 0.87
C TYR A 140 17.86 -27.16 2.24
N THR A 141 18.56 -27.55 3.29
CA THR A 141 18.01 -27.60 4.65
C THR A 141 17.62 -26.21 5.15
N ASP A 142 18.45 -25.20 4.88
CA ASP A 142 18.18 -23.81 5.21
C ASP A 142 16.92 -23.29 4.47
N LEU A 143 16.91 -23.38 3.14
CA LEU A 143 15.78 -22.90 2.33
C LEU A 143 14.48 -23.65 2.64
N LYS A 144 14.55 -24.95 2.96
CA LYS A 144 13.38 -25.76 3.32
C LYS A 144 12.70 -25.24 4.59
N GLN A 145 13.43 -24.70 5.55
CA GLN A 145 12.85 -24.14 6.79
C GLN A 145 12.02 -22.88 6.50
N GLN A 146 12.40 -22.13 5.48
CA GLN A 146 11.74 -20.87 5.09
C GLN A 146 10.67 -21.07 4.01
N TYR A 147 10.57 -22.27 3.41
CA TYR A 147 9.63 -22.53 2.32
C TYR A 147 8.16 -22.46 2.79
N PRO A 148 7.35 -21.56 2.22
CA PRO A 148 5.94 -21.40 2.60
C PRO A 148 5.15 -22.71 2.41
N GLY A 149 4.40 -23.13 3.42
CA GLY A 149 3.58 -24.37 3.39
C GLY A 149 4.30 -25.64 3.86
N GLY A 150 5.61 -25.59 4.10
CA GLY A 150 6.39 -26.66 4.70
C GLY A 150 6.36 -26.63 6.22
N ARG A 151 5.21 -26.82 6.87
CA ARG A 151 5.22 -27.03 8.33
C ARG A 151 5.95 -28.35 8.64
N ALA A 152 7.19 -28.24 9.14
CA ALA A 152 7.63 -29.18 10.16
C ALA A 152 6.72 -28.93 11.38
N LYS A 153 5.99 -29.97 11.83
CA LYS A 153 5.29 -29.90 13.12
C LYS A 153 6.32 -29.51 14.18
N ALA A 154 6.08 -28.41 14.89
CA ALA A 154 6.81 -28.14 16.12
C ALA A 154 6.68 -29.38 17.03
N PRO A 155 7.75 -29.86 17.69
CA PRO A 155 7.62 -30.90 18.67
C PRO A 155 6.70 -30.36 19.78
N VAL A 156 5.59 -31.04 20.02
CA VAL A 156 4.74 -30.77 21.18
C VAL A 156 5.59 -31.03 22.41
N ALA A 157 5.94 -29.96 23.13
CA ALA A 157 6.54 -30.09 24.45
C ALA A 157 5.58 -30.89 25.33
N LYS A 158 6.04 -32.03 25.87
CA LYS A 158 5.28 -32.79 26.86
C LYS A 158 5.00 -31.90 28.07
N PRO A 159 3.76 -31.83 28.58
CA PRO A 159 3.48 -31.12 29.83
C PRO A 159 4.32 -31.73 30.96
N SER A 160 5.07 -30.89 31.67
CA SER A 160 5.71 -31.25 32.93
C SER A 160 4.64 -31.61 33.97
N GLU A 161 4.78 -32.78 34.60
CA GLU A 161 3.93 -33.20 35.72
C GLU A 161 4.02 -32.20 36.87
N PRO A 162 2.91 -31.92 37.58
CA PRO A 162 2.92 -31.07 38.75
C PRO A 162 3.64 -31.79 39.89
N THR A 163 4.76 -31.24 40.36
CA THR A 163 5.36 -31.63 41.63
C THR A 163 4.43 -31.20 42.77
N ASN A 164 4.02 -32.19 43.55
CA ASN A 164 3.29 -32.06 44.81
C ASN A 164 4.20 -31.57 45.93
#